data_AF-A0A1F4T6K9-F1
#
_entry.id   AF-A0A1F4T6K9-F1
#
_cell.length_a   1.000
_cell.length_b   1.000
_cell.length_c   1.000
_cell.angle_alpha   90.00
_cell.angle_beta   90.00
_cell.angle_gamma   90.00
#
_symmetry.space_group_name_H-M   'P 1'
#
loop_
_entity.id
_entity.type
_entity.pdbx_description
1 polymer ?
#
loop_
_entity_poly.entity_id
_entity_poly.type
_entity_poly.pdbx_seq_one_letter_code
_entity_poly.pdbx_strand_id
1 'polypeptide(L)'
;MDPKKFYYYSIAFVSLFILLWGAADLANTLIGSFYRAPMPSAEQGMAPDGMMSEQNLDVYYQRKMLLDRYSDSLIRLIVGGVVFLYAKKQADELEKS
;
A
#
# COMPACT_ATOMS: atom_id res chain seq x y z
N MET A 1 13.29 30.91 13.07
CA MET A 1 12.85 29.50 13.08
C MET A 1 14.11 28.65 13.10
N ASP A 2 14.28 27.75 14.07
CA ASP A 2 15.48 26.92 14.15
C ASP A 2 15.56 25.99 12.92
N PRO A 3 16.66 25.99 12.14
CA PRO A 3 16.78 25.16 10.95
C PRO A 3 16.59 23.65 11.24
N LYS A 4 16.92 23.18 12.45
CA LYS A 4 16.68 21.79 12.84
C LYS A 4 15.19 21.49 12.99
N LYS A 5 14.41 22.44 13.52
CA LYS A 5 12.96 22.33 13.67
C LYS A 5 12.28 22.27 12.29
N PHE A 6 12.70 23.13 11.36
CA PHE A 6 12.20 23.10 9.98
C PHE A 6 12.53 21.77 9.26
N TYR A 7 13.72 21.22 9.50
CA TYR A 7 14.14 19.93 8.95
C TYR A 7 13.24 18.78 9.41
N TYR A 8 12.97 18.65 10.71
CA TYR A 8 12.11 17.58 11.24
C TYR A 8 10.65 17.72 10.83
N TYR A 9 10.11 18.94 10.75
CA TYR A 9 8.77 19.13 10.20
C TYR A 9 8.66 18.77 8.72
N SER A 10 9.71 19.04 7.94
CA SER A 10 9.73 18.66 6.53
C SER A 10 9.70 17.14 6.38
N ILE A 11 10.46 16.41 7.21
CA ILE A 11 10.41 14.93 7.24
C ILE A 11 9.03 14.44 7.68
N ALA A 12 8.46 15.03 8.73
CA ALA A 12 7.12 14.68 9.22
C ALA A 12 6.05 14.93 8.13
N PHE A 13 6.14 16.03 7.41
CA PHE A 13 5.20 16.34 6.33
C PHE A 13 5.30 15.36 5.16
N VAL A 14 6.51 15.06 4.69
CA VAL A 14 6.73 14.10 3.59
C VAL A 14 6.30 12.69 3.99
N SER A 15 6.66 12.25 5.20
CA SER A 15 6.24 10.93 5.71
C SER A 15 4.73 10.84 5.90
N LEU A 16 4.06 11.92 6.32
CA LEU A 16 2.59 11.96 6.38
C LEU A 16 1.97 11.77 5.00
N PHE A 17 2.52 12.40 3.95
CA PHE A 17 2.03 12.19 2.58
C PHE A 17 2.19 10.74 2.13
N ILE A 18 3.33 10.12 2.42
CA ILE A 18 3.60 8.69 2.15
C ILE A 18 2.60 7.79 2.89
N LEU A 19 2.30 8.11 4.15
CA LEU A 19 1.33 7.38 4.96
C LEU A 19 -0.09 7.47 4.40
N LEU A 20 -0.53 8.67 4.03
CA LEU A 20 -1.85 8.89 3.44
C LEU A 20 -2.00 8.13 2.11
N TRP A 21 -0.97 8.20 1.27
CA TRP A 21 -0.92 7.44 0.01
C TRP A 21 -0.98 5.94 0.25
N GLY A 22 -0.14 5.41 1.16
CA GLY A 22 -0.12 3.99 1.50
C GLY A 22 -1.45 3.51 2.07
N ALA A 23 -2.12 4.32 2.90
CA ALA A 23 -3.41 4.00 3.47
C ALA A 23 -4.51 3.95 2.40
N ALA A 24 -4.52 4.90 1.47
CA ALA A 24 -5.46 4.91 0.35
C ALA A 24 -5.24 3.71 -0.59
N ASP A 25 -3.99 3.35 -0.87
CA ASP A 25 -3.67 2.19 -1.71
C ASP A 25 -4.05 0.86 -1.04
N LEU A 26 -3.81 0.74 0.27
CA LEU A 26 -4.21 -0.42 1.06
C LEU A 26 -5.73 -0.55 1.10
N ALA A 27 -6.45 0.55 1.32
CA ALA A 27 -7.91 0.57 1.30
C ALA A 27 -8.47 0.15 -0.06
N ASN A 28 -7.91 0.67 -1.16
CA ASN A 28 -8.30 0.27 -2.51
C ASN A 28 -8.00 -1.21 -2.80
N THR A 29 -6.88 -1.72 -2.32
CA THR A 29 -6.51 -3.14 -2.49
C THR A 29 -7.44 -4.06 -1.68
N LEU A 30 -7.81 -3.66 -0.47
CA LEU A 30 -8.78 -4.38 0.36
C LEU A 30 -10.17 -4.37 -0.29
N ILE A 31 -10.68 -3.20 -0.66
CA ILE A 31 -11.98 -3.08 -1.36
C ILE A 31 -11.94 -3.88 -2.67
N GLY A 32 -10.87 -3.77 -3.46
CA GLY A 32 -10.69 -4.55 -4.67
C GLY A 32 -10.68 -6.06 -4.41
N SER A 33 -10.06 -6.53 -3.33
CA SER A 33 -10.03 -7.95 -2.97
C SER A 33 -11.39 -8.48 -2.48
N PHE A 34 -12.19 -7.64 -1.82
CA PHE A 34 -13.53 -8.00 -1.34
C PHE A 34 -14.63 -7.90 -2.41
N TYR A 35 -14.56 -6.91 -3.31
CA TYR A 35 -15.60 -6.65 -4.32
C TYR A 35 -15.26 -7.19 -5.71
N ARG A 36 -13.97 -7.37 -6.04
CA ARG A 36 -13.50 -8.11 -7.23
C ARG A 36 -12.85 -9.41 -6.78
N ALA A 37 -13.64 -10.30 -6.18
CA ALA A 37 -13.36 -11.71 -6.43
C ALA A 37 -13.36 -11.86 -7.97
N PRO A 38 -12.32 -12.43 -8.59
CA PRO A 38 -12.31 -12.64 -10.03
C PRO A 38 -13.43 -13.62 -10.35
N MET A 39 -14.62 -13.09 -10.64
CA MET A 39 -15.62 -13.84 -11.37
C MET A 39 -14.96 -14.10 -12.72
N PRO A 40 -14.73 -15.37 -13.09
CA PRO A 40 -14.31 -15.66 -14.45
C PRO A 40 -15.33 -14.98 -15.35
N SER A 41 -14.86 -14.10 -16.24
CA SER A 41 -15.72 -13.46 -17.22
C SER A 41 -16.54 -14.56 -17.87
N ALA A 42 -17.86 -14.36 -17.90
CA ALA A 42 -18.84 -15.27 -18.48
C ALA A 42 -18.74 -15.33 -20.02
N GLU A 43 -17.52 -15.37 -20.55
CA GLU A 43 -17.18 -15.81 -21.90
C GLU A 43 -16.66 -17.27 -21.86
N GLN A 44 -17.10 -18.06 -20.88
CA GLN A 44 -16.93 -19.52 -20.86
C GLN A 44 -17.86 -20.17 -21.91
N GLY A 45 -17.64 -19.85 -23.18
CA GLY A 45 -18.03 -20.71 -24.29
C GLY A 45 -16.94 -21.77 -24.45
N MET A 46 -17.22 -23.01 -24.05
CA MET A 46 -16.47 -24.25 -24.35
C MET A 46 -14.98 -24.05 -24.70
N ALA A 47 -14.17 -23.68 -23.72
CA ALA A 47 -12.72 -23.58 -23.91
C ALA A 47 -12.08 -24.98 -23.76
N PRO A 48 -11.21 -25.42 -24.70
CA PRO A 48 -10.57 -26.75 -24.66
C PRO A 48 -9.70 -26.93 -23.41
N ASP A 49 -9.53 -28.18 -22.93
CA ASP A 49 -8.88 -28.56 -21.66
C ASP A 49 -7.54 -27.86 -21.33
N GLY A 50 -6.81 -27.34 -22.33
CA GLY A 50 -5.60 -26.53 -22.13
C GLY A 50 -5.85 -25.13 -21.55
N MET A 51 -6.97 -24.49 -21.88
CA MET A 51 -7.33 -23.12 -21.45
C MET A 51 -7.76 -23.05 -19.97
N MET A 52 -8.26 -24.16 -19.40
CA MET A 52 -8.51 -24.26 -17.96
C MET A 52 -7.21 -24.12 -17.14
N SER A 53 -6.08 -24.60 -17.67
CA SER A 53 -4.77 -24.45 -17.00
C SER A 53 -4.27 -23.00 -17.06
N GLU A 54 -4.45 -22.33 -18.21
CA GLU A 54 -4.08 -20.92 -18.40
C GLU A 54 -4.94 -19.99 -17.54
N GLN A 55 -6.24 -20.24 -17.46
CA GLN A 55 -7.16 -19.46 -16.63
C GLN A 55 -6.82 -19.59 -15.12
N ASN A 56 -6.37 -20.77 -14.67
CA ASN A 56 -5.91 -20.97 -13.30
C ASN A 56 -4.57 -20.27 -13.02
N LEU A 57 -3.66 -20.23 -14.00
CA LEU A 57 -2.41 -19.48 -13.93
C LEU A 57 -2.67 -17.96 -13.86
N ASP A 58 -3.61 -17.44 -14.65
CA ASP A 58 -3.99 -16.03 -14.62
C ASP A 58 -4.58 -15.61 -13.27
N VAL A 59 -5.46 -16.43 -12.69
CA VAL A 59 -6.00 -16.18 -11.34
C VAL A 59 -4.90 -16.22 -10.29
N TYR A 60 -3.94 -17.14 -10.41
CA TYR A 60 -2.78 -17.19 -9.53
C TYR A 60 -1.93 -15.91 -9.63
N TYR A 61 -1.61 -15.45 -10.85
CA TYR A 61 -0.82 -14.23 -11.05
C TYR A 61 -1.55 -12.97 -10.59
N GLN A 62 -2.86 -12.87 -10.81
CA GLN A 62 -3.67 -11.76 -10.30
C GLN A 62 -3.65 -11.71 -8.77
N ARG A 63 -3.82 -12.86 -8.11
CA ARG A 63 -3.73 -12.96 -6.64
C ARG A 63 -2.33 -12.60 -6.14
N LYS A 64 -1.28 -13.08 -6.81
CA LYS A 64 0.10 -12.76 -6.45
C LYS A 64 0.39 -11.27 -6.57
N MET A 65 -0.05 -10.62 -7.66
CA MET A 65 0.10 -9.17 -7.85
C MET A 65 -0.64 -8.37 -6.79
N LEU A 66 -1.85 -8.78 -6.40
CA LEU A 66 -2.60 -8.14 -5.32
C LEU A 66 -1.89 -8.28 -3.96
N LEU A 67 -1.34 -9.45 -3.67
CA LEU A 67 -0.57 -9.70 -2.44
C LEU A 67 0.72 -8.88 -2.40
N ASP A 68 1.48 -8.81 -3.50
CA ASP A 68 2.68 -7.99 -3.59
C ASP A 68 2.35 -6.52 -3.32
N ARG A 69 1.30 -6.00 -3.97
CA ARG A 69 0.85 -4.62 -3.76
C ARG A 69 0.37 -4.35 -2.34
N TYR A 70 -0.38 -5.29 -1.75
CA TYR A 70 -0.79 -5.20 -0.34
C TYR A 70 0.42 -5.16 0.58
N SER A 71 1.41 -6.01 0.34
CA SER A 71 2.62 -6.09 1.17
C SER A 71 3.50 -4.84 1.03
N ASP A 72 3.67 -4.28 -0.17
CA ASP A 72 4.40 -3.02 -0.39
C ASP A 72 3.73 -1.87 0.37
N SER A 73 2.42 -1.72 0.21
CA SER A 73 1.64 -0.69 0.89
C SER A 73 1.66 -0.85 2.41
N LEU A 74 1.65 -2.08 2.92
CA LEU A 74 1.77 -2.34 4.36
C LEU A 74 3.16 -1.97 4.90
N ILE A 75 4.24 -2.38 4.21
CA ILE A 75 5.61 -2.03 4.60
C ILE A 75 5.79 -0.52 4.59
N ARG A 76 5.26 0.17 3.56
CA ARG A 76 5.30 1.62 3.45
C ARG A 76 4.60 2.31 4.62
N LEU A 77 3.46 1.78 5.08
CA LEU A 77 2.75 2.29 6.25
C LEU A 77 3.56 2.09 7.54
N ILE A 78 4.17 0.92 7.71
CA ILE A 78 4.99 0.63 8.90
C ILE A 78 6.22 1.54 8.94
N VAL A 79 7.02 1.54 7.87
CA VAL A 79 8.27 2.32 7.80
C VAL A 79 7.97 3.81 7.83
N GLY A 80 7.00 4.27 7.03
CA GLY A 80 6.56 5.67 7.02
C GLY A 80 6.03 6.13 8.39
N GLY A 81 5.33 5.24 9.10
CA GLY A 81 4.80 5.50 10.44
C GLY A 81 5.91 5.68 11.48
N VAL A 82 6.90 4.78 11.46
CA VAL A 82 8.07 4.88 12.34
C VAL A 82 8.85 6.18 12.09
N VAL A 83 9.10 6.52 10.81
CA VAL A 83 9.79 7.75 10.43
C VAL A 83 9.00 9.00 10.85
N PHE A 84 7.69 9.01 10.63
CA PHE A 84 6.81 10.10 11.04
C PHE A 84 6.84 10.32 12.54
N LEU A 85 6.65 9.26 13.33
CA LEU A 85 6.66 9.33 14.79
C LEU A 85 8.01 9.78 15.33
N TYR A 86 9.11 9.31 14.74
CA TYR A 86 10.45 9.76 15.10
C TYR A 86 10.64 11.25 14.82
N ALA A 87 10.33 11.71 13.60
CA ALA A 87 10.49 13.11 13.22
C ALA A 87 9.61 14.03 14.05
N LYS A 88 8.36 13.62 14.33
CA LYS A 88 7.45 14.34 15.22
C LYS A 88 8.02 14.44 16.63
N LYS A 89 8.49 13.34 17.21
CA LYS A 89 9.07 13.33 18.55
C LYS A 89 10.27 14.29 18.65
N GLN A 90 11.15 14.27 17.65
CA GLN A 90 12.30 15.18 17.60
C GLN A 90 11.89 16.65 17.46
N ALA A 91 10.88 16.94 16.63
CA ALA A 91 10.33 18.29 16.53
C ALA A 91 9.75 18.76 17.88
N ASP A 92 8.96 17.92 18.55
CA ASP A 92 8.35 18.22 19.85
C ASP A 92 9.39 18.45 20.96
N GLU A 93 10.49 17.68 20.97
CA GLU A 93 11.61 17.88 21.89
C GLU A 93 12.30 19.22 21.65
N LEU A 94 12.49 19.61 20.38
CA LEU A 94 13.04 20.92 20.00
C LEU A 94 12.08 22.09 20.26
N GLU A 95 10.77 21.85 20.42
CA GLU A 95 9.83 22.90 20.84
C GLU A 95 9.88 23.19 22.34
N LYS A 96 10.30 22.20 23.14
CA LYS A 96 10.38 22.31 24.60
C LYS A 96 11.72 22.84 25.11
N SER A 97 12.75 22.83 24.25
CA SER A 97 14.08 23.40 24.52
C SER A 97 14.15 24.87 24.15
#